data_AF-A0A2P5AV53-F1
#
_entry.id   AF-A0A2P5AV53-F1
#
_cell.length_a   1.000
_cell.length_b   1.000
_cell.length_c   1.000
_cell.angle_alpha   90.00
_cell.angle_beta   90.00
_cell.angle_gamma   90.00
#
_symmetry.space_group_name_H-M   'P 1'
#
loop_
_entity.id
_entity.type
_entity.pdbx_description
1 polymer ?
#
loop_
_entity_poly.entity_id
_entity_poly.type
_entity_poly.pdbx_seq_one_letter_code
_entity_poly.pdbx_strand_id
1 'polypeptide(L)'
;TFVLDYKAKKETLKSCGKMWRDFKSRITTELIYEYRHTCPELLEHPPASYAQWIEPQVWDEFVKKRLSAEWEEVRKVQQGMATQNKYPHCMSCLGYARLEAKIEKDEGRCGIDRSKLWNRGRVSKKGGHTEKIKAVVDRIVSCLL
;
A
#
# COMPACT_ATOMS: atom_id res chain seq x y z
N THR A 1 -34.74 5.78 9.92
CA THR A 1 -33.34 5.38 10.20
C THR A 1 -32.90 4.43 9.11
N PHE A 2 -31.84 4.74 8.36
CA PHE A 2 -31.38 3.89 7.27
C PHE A 2 -30.64 2.66 7.84
N VAL A 3 -31.23 1.48 7.72
CA VAL A 3 -30.65 0.22 8.22
C VAL A 3 -29.78 -0.38 7.13
N LEU A 4 -28.46 -0.32 7.32
CA LEU A 4 -27.49 -0.95 6.44
C LEU A 4 -27.23 -2.40 6.86
N ASP A 5 -27.16 -3.30 5.88
CA ASP A 5 -26.63 -4.65 6.10
C ASP A 5 -25.21 -4.58 6.71
N TYR A 6 -24.90 -5.51 7.62
CA TYR A 6 -23.65 -5.52 8.35
C TYR A 6 -22.44 -5.61 7.41
N LYS A 7 -22.54 -6.41 6.34
CA LYS A 7 -21.47 -6.56 5.35
C LYS A 7 -21.30 -5.27 4.57
N ALA A 8 -22.40 -4.64 4.14
CA ALA A 8 -22.37 -3.34 3.49
C ALA A 8 -21.69 -2.27 4.37
N LYS A 9 -22.09 -2.16 5.65
CA LYS A 9 -21.48 -1.24 6.63
C LYS A 9 -19.98 -1.45 6.76
N LYS A 10 -19.54 -2.71 6.88
CA LYS A 10 -18.11 -3.07 7.01
C LYS A 10 -17.31 -2.63 5.78
N GLU A 11 -17.81 -2.89 4.58
CA GLU A 11 -17.12 -2.49 3.35
C GLU A 11 -17.09 -0.96 3.16
N THR A 12 -18.18 -0.27 3.50
CA THR A 12 -18.21 1.21 3.48
C THR A 12 -17.15 1.80 4.41
N LEU A 13 -17.06 1.35 5.66
CA LEU A 13 -16.06 1.86 6.62
C LEU A 13 -14.62 1.57 6.16
N LYS A 14 -14.36 0.40 5.57
CA LYS A 14 -13.05 0.10 4.96
C LYS A 14 -12.71 1.06 3.83
N SER A 15 -13.68 1.34 2.95
CA SER A 15 -13.52 2.26 1.83
C SER A 15 -13.24 3.68 2.32
N CYS A 16 -14.06 4.20 3.24
CA CYS A 16 -13.85 5.51 3.86
C CYS A 16 -12.47 5.61 4.53
N GLY A 17 -12.06 4.58 5.26
CA GLY A 17 -10.73 4.52 5.88
C GLY A 17 -9.60 4.56 4.85
N LYS A 18 -9.77 3.90 3.69
CA LYS A 18 -8.82 3.97 2.58
C LYS A 18 -8.78 5.38 1.99
N MET A 19 -9.92 5.95 1.64
CA MET A 19 -10.02 7.31 1.09
C MET A 19 -9.39 8.35 2.02
N TRP A 20 -9.58 8.22 3.33
CA TRP A 20 -8.98 9.11 4.31
C TRP A 20 -7.45 9.01 4.38
N ARG A 21 -6.90 7.80 4.29
CA ARG A 21 -5.44 7.60 4.21
C ARG A 21 -4.88 8.18 2.91
N ASP A 22 -5.54 7.90 1.79
CA ASP A 22 -5.13 8.37 0.47
C ASP A 22 -5.17 9.90 0.40
N PHE A 23 -6.23 10.53 0.92
CA PHE A 23 -6.35 11.98 1.03
C PHE A 23 -5.18 12.59 1.80
N LYS A 24 -4.91 12.12 3.02
CA LYS A 24 -3.78 12.63 3.83
C LYS A 24 -2.45 12.42 3.15
N SER A 25 -2.25 11.27 2.48
CA SER A 25 -1.03 10.99 1.72
C SER A 25 -0.86 12.01 0.61
N ARG A 26 -1.91 12.23 -0.19
CA ARG A 26 -1.93 13.14 -1.33
C ARG A 26 -1.61 14.58 -0.93
N ILE A 27 -2.30 15.10 0.09
CA ILE A 27 -2.03 16.44 0.62
C ILE A 27 -0.61 16.55 1.15
N THR A 28 -0.11 15.51 1.81
CA THR A 28 1.28 15.53 2.29
C THR A 28 2.25 15.62 1.11
N THR A 29 2.13 14.74 0.11
CA THR A 29 3.10 14.64 -0.98
C THR A 29 2.99 15.74 -2.03
N GLU A 30 1.78 16.07 -2.47
CA GLU A 30 1.53 16.95 -3.62
C GLU A 30 1.38 18.42 -3.22
N LEU A 31 1.10 18.72 -1.95
CA LEU A 31 0.93 20.09 -1.46
C LEU A 31 2.02 20.46 -0.45
N ILE A 32 2.06 19.78 0.70
CA ILE A 32 2.98 20.18 1.78
C ILE A 32 4.44 20.03 1.33
N TYR A 33 4.84 18.87 0.82
CA TYR A 33 6.25 18.65 0.44
C TYR A 33 6.67 19.42 -0.82
N GLU A 34 5.74 19.66 -1.75
CA GLU A 34 6.00 20.42 -2.97
C GLU A 34 6.24 21.91 -2.66
N TYR A 35 5.42 22.50 -1.79
CA TYR A 35 5.39 23.95 -1.58
C TYR A 35 6.03 24.45 -0.29
N ARG A 36 6.40 23.58 0.66
CA ARG A 36 6.98 23.99 1.97
C ARG A 36 8.23 24.87 1.89
N HIS A 37 8.93 24.90 0.75
CA HIS A 37 10.13 25.71 0.56
C HIS A 37 9.95 26.81 -0.50
N THR A 38 9.00 26.66 -1.41
CA THR A 38 8.82 27.55 -2.57
C THR A 38 7.71 28.56 -2.35
N CYS A 39 6.58 28.12 -1.79
CA CYS A 39 5.38 28.94 -1.55
C CYS A 39 4.68 28.53 -0.23
N PRO A 40 5.25 28.85 0.95
CA PRO A 40 4.64 28.50 2.24
C PRO A 40 3.24 29.11 2.45
N GLU A 41 2.94 30.23 1.79
CA GLU A 41 1.64 30.89 1.82
C GLU A 41 0.49 29.99 1.34
N LEU A 42 0.78 29.02 0.45
CA LEU A 42 -0.21 28.04 -0.01
C LEU A 42 -0.60 27.03 1.09
N LEU A 43 0.13 27.00 2.20
CA LEU A 43 -0.12 26.13 3.34
C LEU A 43 -0.86 26.82 4.49
N GLU A 44 -1.06 28.14 4.44
CA GLU A 44 -1.79 28.90 5.46
C GLU A 44 -3.26 28.48 5.56
N HIS A 45 -3.83 28.02 4.46
CA HIS A 45 -5.23 27.62 4.39
C HIS A 45 -5.38 26.25 3.72
N PRO A 46 -6.41 25.47 4.11
CA PRO A 46 -6.75 24.26 3.40
C PRO A 46 -7.09 24.58 1.93
N PRO A 47 -6.85 23.65 0.99
CA PRO A 47 -7.21 23.86 -0.41
C PRO A 47 -8.68 24.24 -0.54
N ALA A 48 -8.98 25.18 -1.44
CA ALA A 48 -10.33 25.75 -1.61
C ALA A 48 -11.43 24.67 -1.77
N SER A 49 -11.11 23.57 -2.44
CA SER A 49 -12.03 22.44 -2.63
C SER A 49 -12.41 21.74 -1.33
N TYR A 50 -11.60 21.81 -0.27
CA TYR A 50 -11.84 21.16 1.02
C TYR A 50 -12.05 22.14 2.18
N ALA A 51 -11.87 23.44 1.97
CA ALA A 51 -11.89 24.45 3.02
C ALA A 51 -13.19 24.45 3.83
N GLN A 52 -14.34 24.15 3.20
CA GLN A 52 -15.63 24.09 3.91
C GLN A 52 -15.78 22.94 4.91
N TRP A 53 -14.92 21.91 4.84
CA TRP A 53 -14.99 20.72 5.69
C TRP A 53 -13.81 20.59 6.66
N ILE A 54 -12.82 21.48 6.57
CA ILE A 54 -11.62 21.44 7.40
C ILE A 54 -11.56 22.71 8.21
N GLU A 55 -11.66 22.56 9.53
CA GLU A 55 -11.48 23.67 10.45
C GLU A 55 -10.04 24.21 10.35
N PRO A 56 -9.83 25.54 10.34
CA PRO A 56 -8.51 26.14 10.21
C PRO A 56 -7.51 25.61 11.24
N GLN A 57 -7.93 25.46 12.50
CA GLN A 57 -7.06 24.92 13.56
C GLN A 57 -6.61 23.49 13.26
N VAL A 58 -7.52 22.63 12.76
CA VAL A 58 -7.20 21.24 12.40
C VAL A 58 -6.21 21.20 11.24
N TRP A 59 -6.35 22.13 10.28
CA TRP A 59 -5.41 22.28 9.19
C TRP A 59 -4.01 22.67 9.68
N ASP A 60 -3.92 23.69 10.53
CA ASP A 60 -2.65 24.19 11.08
C ASP A 60 -1.92 23.12 11.88
N GLU A 61 -2.63 22.41 12.76
CA GLU A 61 -2.09 21.28 13.52
C GLU A 61 -1.58 20.17 12.59
N PHE A 62 -2.31 19.90 11.50
CA PHE A 62 -1.93 18.90 10.51
C PHE A 62 -0.65 19.30 9.76
N VAL A 63 -0.56 20.53 9.24
CA VAL A 63 0.62 21.03 8.52
C VAL A 63 1.83 21.07 9.46
N LYS A 64 1.67 21.61 10.67
CA LYS A 64 2.71 21.64 11.70
C LYS A 64 3.24 20.24 12.00
N LYS A 65 2.36 19.26 12.17
CA LYS A 65 2.75 17.87 12.40
C LYS A 65 3.53 17.30 11.21
N ARG A 66 3.12 17.59 9.98
CA ARG A 66 3.77 17.09 8.75
C ARG A 66 5.13 17.72 8.47
N LEU A 67 5.37 18.93 8.96
CA LEU A 67 6.64 19.64 8.86
C LEU A 67 7.59 19.36 10.04
N SER A 68 7.12 18.66 11.09
CA SER A 68 7.95 18.32 12.24
C SER A 68 9.11 17.37 11.87
N ALA A 69 10.25 17.53 12.56
CA ALA A 69 11.41 16.67 12.38
C ALA A 69 11.11 15.21 12.72
N GLU A 70 10.34 14.96 13.78
CA GLU A 70 9.90 13.62 14.20
C GLU A 70 9.13 12.91 13.07
N TRP A 71 8.23 13.63 12.39
CA TRP A 71 7.48 13.06 11.28
C TRP A 71 8.39 12.72 10.09
N GLU A 72 9.32 13.60 9.75
CA GLU A 72 10.27 13.38 8.65
C GLU A 72 11.15 12.16 8.92
N GLU A 73 11.65 12.01 10.15
CA GLU A 73 12.45 10.86 10.55
C GLU A 73 11.67 9.55 10.41
N VAL A 74 10.48 9.47 11.02
CA VAL A 74 9.62 8.28 10.93
C VAL A 74 9.28 7.97 9.48
N ARG A 75 8.97 8.98 8.67
CA ARG A 75 8.68 8.81 7.24
C ARG A 75 9.88 8.22 6.49
N LYS A 76 11.08 8.76 6.69
CA LYS A 76 12.30 8.25 6.02
C LYS A 76 12.62 6.82 6.43
N VAL A 77 12.48 6.48 7.71
CA VAL A 77 12.67 5.11 8.20
C VAL A 77 11.71 4.17 7.49
N GLN A 78 10.41 4.51 7.45
CA GLN A 78 9.40 3.68 6.80
C GLN A 78 9.63 3.55 5.28
N GLN A 79 10.02 4.63 4.60
CA GLN A 79 10.40 4.59 3.19
C GLN A 79 11.62 3.70 2.97
N GLY A 80 12.63 3.79 3.83
CA GLY A 80 13.81 2.93 3.81
C GLY A 80 13.45 1.45 3.98
N MET A 81 12.57 1.12 4.93
CA MET A 81 12.10 -0.26 5.11
C MET A 81 11.33 -0.76 3.88
N ALA A 82 10.50 0.08 3.27
CA ALA A 82 9.73 -0.29 2.08
C ALA A 82 10.63 -0.59 0.87
N THR A 83 11.72 0.16 0.67
CA THR A 83 12.64 -0.08 -0.46
C THR A 83 13.46 -1.36 -0.31
N GLN A 84 13.66 -1.88 0.92
CA GLN A 84 14.35 -3.16 1.14
C GLN A 84 13.54 -4.37 0.65
N ASN A 85 12.24 -4.22 0.38
CA ASN A 85 11.41 -5.29 -0.16
C ASN A 85 11.69 -5.52 -1.66
N LYS A 86 12.80 -6.20 -1.97
CA LYS A 86 13.27 -6.45 -3.34
C LYS A 86 12.28 -7.25 -4.20
N TYR A 87 11.54 -8.17 -3.59
CA TYR A 87 10.65 -9.11 -4.28
C TYR A 87 9.28 -9.19 -3.59
N PRO A 88 8.43 -8.15 -3.76
CA PRO A 88 7.12 -8.11 -3.13
C PRO A 88 6.27 -9.30 -3.62
N HIS A 89 5.54 -9.91 -2.69
CA HIS A 89 4.58 -10.96 -3.03
C HIS A 89 3.25 -10.34 -3.48
N CYS A 90 2.51 -11.06 -4.32
CA CYS A 90 1.24 -10.61 -4.92
C CYS A 90 0.01 -11.34 -4.37
N MET A 91 0.19 -12.21 -3.37
CA MET A 91 -0.85 -13.08 -2.80
C MET A 91 -1.92 -12.37 -1.96
N SER A 92 -1.86 -11.04 -1.81
CA SER A 92 -2.75 -10.29 -0.93
C SER A 92 -2.81 -10.94 0.48
N CYS A 93 -3.98 -11.26 0.99
CA CYS A 93 -4.18 -11.85 2.32
C CYS A 93 -4.15 -13.40 2.33
N LEU A 94 -3.80 -14.07 1.22
CA LEU A 94 -3.88 -15.53 1.13
C LEU A 94 -2.80 -16.20 2.01
N GLY A 95 -1.58 -15.64 2.04
CA GLY A 95 -0.44 -16.27 2.72
C GLY A 95 0.00 -17.59 2.05
N TYR A 96 1.15 -18.13 2.46
CA TYR A 96 1.70 -19.33 1.82
C TYR A 96 0.94 -20.60 2.14
N ALA A 97 0.49 -20.78 3.40
CA ALA A 97 -0.27 -21.97 3.79
C ALA A 97 -1.59 -22.13 3.03
N ARG A 98 -2.33 -21.03 2.80
CA ARG A 98 -3.57 -21.10 2.00
C ARG A 98 -3.29 -21.13 0.50
N LEU A 99 -2.15 -20.59 0.05
CA LEU A 99 -1.73 -20.75 -1.33
C LEU A 99 -1.43 -22.22 -1.63
N GLU A 100 -0.67 -22.88 -0.75
CA GLU A 100 -0.36 -24.31 -0.83
C GLU A 100 -1.65 -25.12 -0.87
N ALA A 101 -2.52 -25.00 0.15
CA ALA A 101 -3.80 -25.72 0.19
C ALA A 101 -4.67 -25.46 -1.05
N LYS A 102 -4.63 -24.25 -1.62
CA LYS A 102 -5.35 -23.95 -2.87
C LYS A 102 -4.74 -24.70 -4.05
N ILE A 103 -3.43 -24.71 -4.19
CA ILE A 103 -2.75 -25.41 -5.28
C ILE A 103 -2.92 -26.93 -5.12
N GLU A 104 -2.82 -27.47 -3.91
CA GLU A 104 -3.04 -28.90 -3.66
C GLU A 104 -4.45 -29.33 -4.06
N LYS A 105 -5.45 -28.49 -3.76
CA LYS A 105 -6.82 -28.71 -4.20
C LYS A 105 -6.98 -28.62 -5.72
N ASP A 106 -6.34 -27.65 -6.36
CA ASP A 106 -6.45 -27.41 -7.80
C ASP A 106 -5.68 -28.46 -8.64
N GLU A 107 -4.55 -28.97 -8.15
CA GLU A 107 -3.65 -29.90 -8.86
C GLU A 107 -3.75 -31.35 -8.38
N GLY A 108 -4.44 -31.61 -7.26
CA GLY A 108 -4.63 -32.94 -6.70
C GLY A 108 -3.35 -33.60 -6.18
N ARG A 109 -2.31 -32.81 -5.86
CA ARG A 109 -1.01 -33.29 -5.38
C ARG A 109 -0.61 -32.55 -4.13
N CYS A 110 -0.09 -33.26 -3.13
CA CYS A 110 0.49 -32.67 -1.93
C CYS A 110 1.99 -32.44 -2.10
N GLY A 111 2.57 -31.55 -1.28
CA GLY A 111 4.02 -31.35 -1.21
C GLY A 111 4.56 -30.55 -2.38
N ILE A 112 4.04 -29.34 -2.58
CA ILE A 112 4.50 -28.44 -3.65
C ILE A 112 5.90 -27.93 -3.32
N ASP A 113 6.81 -28.08 -4.27
CA ASP A 113 8.16 -27.56 -4.10
C ASP A 113 8.18 -26.05 -3.76
N ARG A 114 9.07 -25.68 -2.83
CA ARG A 114 9.13 -24.32 -2.29
C ARG A 114 9.44 -23.28 -3.36
N SER A 115 10.20 -23.63 -4.40
CA SER A 115 10.51 -22.73 -5.51
C SER A 115 9.27 -22.45 -6.37
N LYS A 116 8.42 -23.46 -6.61
CA LYS A 116 7.12 -23.31 -7.28
C LYS A 116 6.17 -22.45 -6.45
N LEU A 117 6.12 -22.67 -5.13
CA LEU A 117 5.29 -21.87 -4.22
C LEU A 117 5.75 -20.39 -4.19
N TRP A 118 7.06 -20.15 -4.18
CA TRP A 118 7.64 -18.80 -4.24
C TRP A 118 7.29 -18.07 -5.55
N ASN A 119 7.35 -18.78 -6.68
CA ASN A 119 6.97 -18.27 -8.00
C ASN A 119 5.48 -17.92 -8.05
N ARG A 120 4.60 -18.88 -7.71
CA ARG A 120 3.13 -18.69 -7.66
C ARG A 120 2.74 -17.50 -6.77
N GLY A 121 3.44 -17.32 -5.65
CA GLY A 121 3.19 -16.20 -4.74
C GLY A 121 3.54 -14.81 -5.28
N ARG A 122 4.20 -14.73 -6.45
CA ARG A 122 4.67 -13.49 -7.10
C ARG A 122 4.10 -13.28 -8.50
N VAL A 123 3.04 -14.03 -8.82
CA VAL A 123 2.24 -13.78 -10.02
C VAL A 123 1.26 -12.64 -9.73
N SER A 124 1.29 -11.61 -10.57
CA SER A 124 0.36 -10.48 -10.48
C SER A 124 -1.09 -10.91 -10.74
N LYS A 125 -2.07 -10.13 -10.27
CA LYS A 125 -3.49 -10.32 -10.62
C LYS A 125 -3.76 -10.27 -12.13
N LYS A 126 -2.91 -9.55 -12.88
CA LYS A 126 -2.98 -9.47 -14.36
C LYS A 126 -2.27 -10.62 -15.07
N GLY A 127 -1.70 -11.58 -14.33
CA GLY A 127 -0.79 -12.60 -14.85
C GLY A 127 0.65 -12.07 -14.96
N GLY A 128 1.63 -12.96 -14.79
CA GLY A 128 3.06 -12.67 -14.97
C GLY A 128 3.81 -12.07 -13.77
N HIS A 129 5.08 -11.74 -14.02
CA HIS A 129 6.05 -11.23 -13.04
C HIS A 129 6.54 -9.84 -13.42
N THR A 130 7.02 -9.08 -12.43
CA THR A 130 7.88 -7.92 -12.71
C THR A 130 9.22 -8.40 -13.26
N GLU A 131 9.91 -7.55 -14.02
CA GLU A 131 11.17 -7.89 -14.69
C GLU A 131 12.23 -8.46 -13.72
N LYS A 132 12.38 -7.84 -12.54
CA LYS A 132 13.28 -8.32 -11.48
C LYS A 132 12.91 -9.70 -10.95
N ILE A 133 11.62 -10.01 -10.84
CA ILE A 133 11.15 -11.32 -10.37
C ILE A 133 11.31 -12.36 -11.47
N LYS A 134 11.03 -11.98 -12.73
CA LYS A 134 11.16 -12.86 -13.90
C LYS A 134 12.59 -13.40 -14.01
N ALA A 135 13.61 -12.55 -13.91
CA ALA A 135 15.01 -12.98 -13.94
C ALA A 135 15.36 -14.00 -12.84
N VAL A 136 14.77 -13.87 -11.64
CA VAL A 136 14.96 -14.83 -10.56
C VAL A 136 14.25 -16.14 -10.83
N VAL A 137 13.01 -16.08 -11.35
CA VAL A 137 12.26 -17.27 -11.76
C VAL A 137 13.01 -18.04 -12.84
N ASP A 138 13.50 -17.36 -13.86
CA ASP A 138 14.24 -17.97 -14.97
C ASP A 138 15.52 -18.65 -14.46
N ARG A 139 16.25 -18.02 -13.53
CA ARG A 139 17.41 -18.63 -12.87
C ARG A 139 17.04 -19.88 -12.06
N ILE A 140 15.94 -19.83 -11.30
CA ILE A 140 15.46 -21.00 -10.53
C ILE A 140 15.15 -22.17 -11.47
N VAL A 141 14.43 -21.91 -12.56
CA VAL A 141 14.09 -22.94 -13.55
C VAL A 141 15.35 -23.52 -14.19
N SER A 142 16.32 -22.67 -14.54
CA SER A 142 17.60 -23.10 -15.11
C SER A 142 18.47 -23.94 -14.15
N CYS A 143 18.28 -23.85 -12.84
CA CYS A 143 19.02 -24.68 -11.86
C CYS A 143 18.32 -26.01 -11.56
N LEU A 144 17.09 -26.20 -12.04
CA LEU A 144 16.31 -27.42 -11.86
C LEU A 144 16.30 -28.32 -13.10
N LEU A 145 16.90 -27.85 -14.20
CA LEU A 145 17.17 -28.57 -15.45
C LEU A 145 18.64 -28.98 -15.49
#